data_AF-A0AAW4WXE0-F1
#
_entry.id   AF-A0AAW4WXE0-F1
#
_cell.length_a   1.000
_cell.length_b   1.000
_cell.length_c   1.000
_cell.angle_alpha   90.00
_cell.angle_beta   90.00
_cell.angle_gamma   90.00
#
_symmetry.space_group_name_H-M   'P 1'
#
loop_
_entity.id
_entity.type
_entity.pdbx_description
1 polymer ?
#
loop_
_entity_poly.entity_id
_entity_poly.type
_entity_poly.pdbx_seq_one_letter_code
_entity_poly.pdbx_strand_id
1 'polypeptide(L)' 'EPSYASDIIQKLKEARLIVVEGTLYPLLTRLKNDDLLSYEWVESTQGPPRKYYSLTPQGETFLSGLEAAWEEL' A
#
# COMPACT_ATOMS: atom_id res chain seq x y z
N GLU A 1 7.74 1.30 -6.14
CA GLU A 1 7.16 0.60 -7.31
C GLU A 1 5.70 0.25 -7.05
N PRO A 2 4.81 0.35 -8.05
CA PRO A 2 3.41 -0.06 -7.89
C PRO A 2 3.31 -1.53 -7.46
N SER A 3 2.47 -1.81 -6.45
CA SER A 3 2.37 -3.15 -5.86
C SER A 3 0.92 -3.63 -5.81
N TYR A 4 0.70 -4.90 -6.10
CA TYR A 4 -0.61 -5.52 -5.91
C TYR A 4 -0.81 -5.93 -4.45
N ALA A 5 -2.06 -6.08 -4.02
CA ALA A 5 -2.41 -6.40 -2.64
C ALA A 5 -1.72 -7.68 -2.14
N SER A 6 -1.58 -8.72 -2.98
CA SER A 6 -0.87 -9.95 -2.60
C SER A 6 0.61 -9.71 -2.31
N ASP A 7 1.27 -8.85 -3.10
CA ASP A 7 2.69 -8.52 -2.91
C ASP A 7 2.90 -7.76 -1.60
N ILE A 8 1.98 -6.85 -1.28
CA ILE A 8 1.96 -6.11 -0.01
C ILE A 8 1.78 -7.09 1.17
N ILE A 9 0.80 -8.01 1.09
CA ILE A 9 0.59 -9.03 2.13
C ILE A 9 1.83 -9.88 2.33
N GLN A 10 2.47 -10.30 1.24
CA GLN A 10 3.66 -11.13 1.28
C GLN A 10 4.81 -10.42 1.99
N LYS A 11 5.08 -9.15 1.64
CA LYS A 11 6.11 -8.32 2.31
C LYS A 11 5.83 -8.12 3.80
N LEU A 12 4.57 -7.89 4.18
CA LEU A 12 4.18 -7.74 5.59
C LEU A 12 4.39 -9.04 6.37
N LYS A 13 4.07 -10.20 5.77
CA LYS A 13 4.35 -11.51 6.38
C LYS A 13 5.84 -11.77 6.56
N GLU A 14 6.66 -11.40 5.58
CA GLU A 14 8.13 -11.48 5.65
C GLU A 14 8.70 -10.61 6.78
N ALA A 15 8.11 -9.43 7.00
CA ALA A 15 8.37 -8.56 8.14
C ALA A 15 7.80 -9.10 9.48
N ARG A 16 7.26 -10.33 9.50
CA ARG A 16 6.66 -11.01 10.67
C ARG A 16 5.45 -10.27 11.25
N LEU A 17 4.76 -9.48 10.44
CA LEU A 17 3.50 -8.84 10.82
C LEU A 17 2.33 -9.79 10.55
N ILE A 18 1.38 -9.85 11.49
CA ILE A 18 0.14 -10.62 11.35
C ILE A 18 -0.82 -9.77 10.51
N VAL A 19 -0.98 -10.12 9.23
CA VAL A 19 -1.90 -9.44 8.31
C VAL A 19 -2.78 -10.45 7.56
N VAL A 20 -4.05 -10.09 7.37
CA VAL A 20 -4.99 -10.82 6.52
C VAL A 20 -5.61 -9.88 5.48
N GLU A 21 -6.19 -10.42 4.41
CA GLU A 21 -6.83 -9.61 3.37
C GLU A 21 -7.90 -8.67 3.94
N GLY A 22 -8.71 -9.16 4.87
CA GLY A 22 -9.77 -8.40 5.53
C GLY A 22 -9.29 -7.16 6.29
N THR A 23 -8.01 -7.10 6.68
CA THR A 23 -7.41 -5.92 7.33
C THR A 23 -6.70 -5.01 6.34
N LEU A 24 -6.17 -5.55 5.23
CA LEU A 24 -5.41 -4.77 4.26
C LEU A 24 -6.30 -3.87 3.39
N TYR A 25 -7.37 -4.39 2.81
CA TYR A 25 -8.19 -3.60 1.88
C TYR A 25 -8.83 -2.35 2.50
N PRO A 26 -9.37 -2.39 3.74
CA PRO A 26 -9.82 -1.18 4.42
C PRO A 26 -8.70 -0.16 4.65
N LEU A 27 -7.48 -0.63 4.96
CA LEU A 27 -6.32 0.25 5.13
C LEU A 27 -5.93 0.93 3.81
N LEU A 28 -5.81 0.17 2.72
CA LEU A 28 -5.52 0.72 1.39
C LEU A 28 -6.60 1.72 0.94
N THR A 29 -7.86 1.42 1.26
CA THR A 29 -8.98 2.33 0.97
C THR A 29 -8.87 3.63 1.76
N ARG A 30 -8.55 3.57 3.06
CA ARG A 30 -8.33 4.75 3.89
C ARG A 30 -7.15 5.59 3.36
N LEU A 31 -6.00 4.98 3.15
CA LEU A 31 -4.81 5.68 2.64
C LEU A 31 -5.05 6.33 1.27
N LYS A 32 -5.84 5.70 0.40
CA LYS A 32 -6.27 6.29 -0.87
C LYS A 32 -7.25 7.44 -0.69
N ASN A 33 -8.17 7.36 0.28
CA ASN A 33 -9.10 8.44 0.57
C ASN A 33 -8.42 9.65 1.22
N ASP A 34 -7.31 9.41 1.92
CA ASP A 34 -6.43 10.44 2.49
C ASP A 34 -5.42 10.99 1.46
N ASP A 35 -5.56 10.61 0.18
CA ASP A 35 -4.69 10.98 -0.95
C ASP A 35 -3.21 10.58 -0.80
N LEU A 36 -2.91 9.63 0.08
CA LEU A 36 -1.55 9.10 0.28
C LEU A 36 -1.20 7.99 -0.72
N LEU A 37 -2.21 7.30 -1.25
CA LEU A 37 -2.05 6.28 -2.29
C LEU A 37 -2.92 6.59 -3.50
N SER A 38 -2.37 6.32 -4.68
CA SER A 38 -3.12 6.17 -5.92
C SER A 38 -3.20 4.68 -6.29
N TYR A 39 -4.08 4.36 -7.24
CA TYR A 39 -4.03 3.06 -7.90
C TYR A 39 -4.28 3.17 -9.39
N GLU A 40 -3.73 2.21 -10.12
CA GLU A 40 -4.01 1.98 -11.53
C GLU A 40 -4.66 0.62 -11.72
N TRP A 41 -5.56 0.52 -12.70
CA TRP A 41 -6.11 -0.76 -13.13
C TRP A 41 -5.17 -1.40 -14.13
N VAL A 42 -4.69 -2.60 -13.79
CA VAL A 42 -3.85 -3.41 -14.67
C VAL A 42 -4.66 -4.64 -15.08
N GLU A 43 -4.79 -4.84 -16.38
CA GLU A 43 -5.49 -6.00 -16.92
C GLU A 43 -4.78 -7.29 -16.50
N SER A 44 -5.55 -8.28 -16.08
CA SER A 44 -5.00 -9.57 -15.66
C SER A 44 -5.08 -10.56 -16.82
N THR A 45 -4.05 -11.39 -16.97
CA THR A 45 -4.06 -12.50 -17.93
C THR A 45 -5.16 -13.52 -17.64
N GLN A 46 -5.64 -13.59 -16.39
CA GLN A 46 -6.81 -14.38 -15.98
C GLN A 46 -7.58 -13.65 -14.87
N GLY A 47 -8.88 -13.42 -15.10
CA GLY A 47 -9.80 -12.83 -14.12
C GLY A 47 -9.98 -11.32 -14.23
N PRO A 48 -10.60 -10.68 -13.23
CA PRO A 48 -10.87 -9.24 -13.25
C PRO A 48 -9.58 -8.41 -13.23
N PRO A 49 -9.63 -7.15 -13.70
CA PRO A 49 -8.49 -6.25 -13.61
C PRO A 49 -8.06 -6.04 -12.16
N ARG A 50 -6.75 -5.91 -11.94
CA ARG A 50 -6.13 -5.76 -10.63
C ARG A 50 -5.83 -4.30 -10.35
N LYS A 51 -5.98 -3.88 -9.10
CA LYS A 51 -5.53 -2.56 -8.65
C LYS A 51 -4.09 -2.65 -8.16
N TYR A 52 -3.18 -1.93 -8.83
CA TYR A 52 -1.81 -1.75 -8.36
C TYR A 52 -1.72 -0.41 -7.65
N TYR A 53 -1.23 -0.41 -6.42
CA TYR A 53 -1.16 0.77 -5.56
C TYR A 53 0.24 1.35 -5.57
N SER A 54 0.32 2.68 -5.57
CA SER A 54 1.56 3.46 -5.47
C SER A 54 1.36 4.67 -4.57
N LEU A 55 2.45 5.18 -4.00
CA LEU A 55 2.41 6.46 -3.29
C LEU A 55 2.09 7.59 -4.27
N THR A 56 1.33 8.57 -3.79
CA THR A 56 1.23 9.88 -4.44
C THR A 56 2.42 10.75 -4.02
N PRO A 57 2.66 11.91 -4.65
CA PRO A 57 3.65 12.87 -4.15
C PRO A 57 3.40 13.29 -2.69
N GLN A 58 2.13 13.40 -2.28
CA GLN A 58 1.75 13.66 -0.89
C GLN A 58 2.07 12.47 0.01
N GLY A 59 1.81 11.25 -0.45
CA GLY A 59 2.17 10.01 0.24
C GLY A 59 3.67 9.87 0.48
N GLU A 60 4.49 10.20 -0.51
CA GLU A 60 5.96 10.22 -0.37
C GLU A 60 6.41 11.23 0.68
N THR A 61 5.88 12.46 0.64
CA THR A 61 6.19 13.50 1.63
C THR A 61 5.79 13.07 3.05
N PHE A 62 4.61 12.45 3.18
CA PHE A 62 4.11 11.95 4.45
C PHE A 62 4.98 10.80 5.00
N LEU A 63 5.38 9.86 4.14
CA LEU A 63 6.28 8.76 4.50
C LEU A 63 7.63 9.28 5.00
N SER A 64 8.26 10.23 4.29
CA SER A 64 9.52 10.81 4.72
C SER A 64 9.42 11.51 6.09
N GLY A 65 8.28 12.15 6.37
CA GLY A 65 8.01 12.72 7.70
C GLY A 65 7.89 11.67 8.80
N LEU A 66 7.25 10.53 8.52
CA LEU A 66 7.17 9.41 9.46
C LEU A 66 8.54 8.78 9.72
N GLU A 67 9.36 8.60 8.69
CA GLU A 67 10.72 8.06 8.81
C GLU A 67 11.60 8.98 9.67
N ALA A 68 11.54 10.29 9.42
CA ALA A 68 12.27 11.27 10.23
C ALA A 68 11.83 11.23 11.70
N ALA A 69 10.52 11.20 11.97
CA ALA A 69 10.00 11.12 13.33
C ALA A 69 10.37 9.81 14.05
N TRP A 70 10.54 8.72 13.29
CA TRP A 70 10.96 7.43 13.84
C TRP A 70 12.42 7.42 14.27
N GLU A 71 13.31 8.09 13.53
CA GLU A 71 14.73 8.22 13.89
C GLU A 71 14.97 9.17 15.09
N GLU A 72 14.00 10.02 15.42
CA GLU A 72 14.04 10.91 16.58
C GLU A 72 13.54 10.23 17.89
N LEU A 73 13.05 8.98 17.83
CA LEU A 73 12.55 8.18 18.96
C LEU A 73 13.63 7.27 19.55
#